data_AF-A0A7C1LWB1-F1
#
_entry.id   AF-A0A7C1LWB1-F1
#
_cell.length_a   1.000
_cell.length_b   1.000
_cell.length_c   1.000
_cell.angle_alpha   90.00
_cell.angle_beta   90.00
_cell.angle_gamma   90.00
#
_symmetry.space_group_name_H-M   'P 1'
#
loop_
_entity.id
_entity.type
_entity.pdbx_description
1 polymer ?
#
loop_
_entity_poly.entity_id
_entity_poly.type
_entity_poly.pdbx_seq_one_letter_code
_entity_poly.pdbx_strand_id
1 'polypeptide(L)'
;MLLLGEGALGGKCLEKGCIPSKAMIYATSLYKSALKAKDFGIHIKNIKLDFNKVLNYADKLVNDAILGNEKQIALYENVDYVKKKGHCLSENSVEVGNEVHTGSNMLISTGTFPRIPPIEGIDEVEYITHENIFDLKKLPKSILFIGGGFISLEFANVFNTFGSKVSIIESNPHLIHRADEIISSEIEKYYREDGIEFYPNQRTSKVSKSSGEIIVETTNGNVFKVEKIMLSTGFIPNTQDLNLEAAGVEMDTRGNIIVNDFLQTSQPNIYAIGDIIGKSQFTHMALR
;
A
#
# COMPACT_ATOMS: atom_id res chain seq x y z
N MET A 1 -20.90 -13.57 16.47
CA MET A 1 -19.67 -12.78 16.30
C MET A 1 -20.06 -11.51 15.58
N LEU A 2 -19.62 -10.35 16.04
CA LEU A 2 -19.87 -9.07 15.38
C LEU A 2 -18.59 -8.58 14.71
N LEU A 3 -18.61 -8.44 13.40
CA LEU A 3 -17.52 -7.87 12.60
C LEU A 3 -17.85 -6.41 12.27
N LEU A 4 -16.86 -5.53 12.47
CA LEU A 4 -16.97 -4.09 12.26
C LEU A 4 -15.93 -3.61 11.25
N GLY A 5 -16.30 -2.70 10.37
CA GLY A 5 -15.36 -2.05 9.44
C GLY A 5 -16.04 -1.24 8.34
N GLU A 6 -15.38 -0.21 7.81
CA GLU A 6 -15.96 0.64 6.74
C GLU A 6 -15.62 0.17 5.32
N GLY A 7 -14.62 -0.71 5.19
CA GLY A 7 -14.11 -1.18 3.90
C GLY A 7 -14.89 -2.34 3.29
N ALA A 8 -14.38 -2.83 2.16
CA ALA A 8 -14.82 -4.10 1.61
C ALA A 8 -14.32 -5.28 2.45
N LEU A 9 -15.09 -6.37 2.50
CA LEU A 9 -14.65 -7.61 3.13
C LEU A 9 -13.40 -8.14 2.41
N GLY A 10 -12.34 -8.39 3.17
CA GLY A 10 -11.00 -8.73 2.65
C GLY A 10 -9.95 -7.64 2.83
N GLY A 11 -10.37 -6.41 3.18
CA GLY A 11 -9.48 -5.32 3.58
C GLY A 11 -8.52 -4.86 2.49
N LYS A 12 -7.46 -4.14 2.89
CA LYS A 12 -6.58 -3.41 1.96
C LYS A 12 -5.83 -4.28 0.97
N CYS A 13 -5.37 -5.47 1.36
CA CYS A 13 -4.66 -6.35 0.43
C CYS A 13 -5.54 -6.73 -0.78
N LEU A 14 -6.83 -6.95 -0.55
CA LEU A 14 -7.78 -7.23 -1.61
C LEU A 14 -8.12 -5.96 -2.38
N GLU A 15 -8.55 -4.89 -1.70
CA GLU A 15 -9.13 -3.72 -2.34
C GLU A 15 -8.09 -2.82 -3.04
N LYS A 16 -6.95 -2.58 -2.38
CA LYS A 16 -6.00 -1.50 -2.72
C LYS A 16 -4.54 -1.94 -2.58
N GLY A 17 -4.28 -3.23 -2.65
CA GLY A 17 -2.98 -3.79 -2.32
C GLY A 17 -2.58 -4.90 -3.27
N CYS A 18 -2.40 -6.10 -2.72
CA CYS A 18 -1.85 -7.26 -3.40
C CYS A 18 -2.62 -7.66 -4.66
N ILE A 19 -3.95 -7.75 -4.61
CA ILE A 19 -4.74 -8.25 -5.75
C ILE A 19 -4.61 -7.32 -6.97
N PRO A 20 -4.93 -6.02 -6.87
CA PRO A 20 -4.83 -5.14 -8.03
C PRO A 20 -3.37 -4.89 -8.44
N SER A 21 -2.41 -4.86 -7.50
CA SER A 21 -0.98 -4.72 -7.86
C SER A 21 -0.48 -5.94 -8.64
N LYS A 22 -0.84 -7.17 -8.22
CA LYS A 22 -0.42 -8.39 -8.94
C LYS A 22 -1.13 -8.53 -10.28
N ALA A 23 -2.36 -8.03 -10.41
CA ALA A 23 -3.04 -7.95 -11.70
C ALA A 23 -2.26 -7.05 -12.69
N MET A 24 -1.82 -5.87 -12.24
CA MET A 24 -0.99 -4.97 -13.05
C MET A 24 0.37 -5.58 -13.40
N ILE A 25 1.07 -6.17 -12.42
CA ILE A 25 2.37 -6.84 -12.64
C ILE A 25 2.25 -7.99 -13.64
N TYR A 26 1.16 -8.75 -13.58
CA TYR A 26 0.90 -9.81 -14.56
C TYR A 26 0.71 -9.23 -15.97
N ALA A 27 -0.08 -8.17 -16.12
CA ALA A 27 -0.21 -7.46 -17.40
C ALA A 27 1.13 -6.90 -17.90
N THR A 28 1.97 -6.38 -16.99
CA THR A 28 3.34 -5.95 -17.29
C THR A 28 4.19 -7.11 -17.81
N SER A 29 4.13 -8.29 -17.20
CA SER A 29 4.86 -9.49 -17.64
C SER A 29 4.44 -9.92 -19.06
N LEU A 30 3.14 -9.93 -19.35
CA LEU A 30 2.62 -10.24 -20.69
C LEU A 30 3.10 -9.23 -21.73
N TYR A 31 3.04 -7.93 -21.40
CA TYR A 31 3.48 -6.87 -22.30
C TYR A 31 4.98 -6.93 -22.57
N LYS A 32 5.80 -7.12 -21.53
CA LYS A 32 7.26 -7.28 -21.64
C LYS A 32 7.61 -8.51 -22.50
N SER A 33 6.89 -9.62 -22.33
CA SER A 33 7.06 -10.82 -23.14
C SER A 33 6.73 -10.58 -24.61
N ALA A 34 5.64 -9.86 -24.90
CA ALA A 34 5.29 -9.49 -26.27
C ALA A 34 6.38 -8.61 -26.92
N LEU A 35 6.91 -7.61 -26.20
CA LEU A 35 7.98 -6.74 -26.70
C LEU A 35 9.29 -7.50 -26.99
N LYS A 36 9.61 -8.50 -26.18
CA LYS A 36 10.82 -9.33 -26.32
C LYS A 36 10.63 -10.58 -27.19
N ALA A 37 9.43 -10.81 -27.72
CA ALA A 37 9.11 -12.02 -28.49
C ALA A 37 10.04 -12.23 -29.71
N LYS A 38 10.54 -11.13 -30.29
CA LYS A 38 11.49 -11.16 -31.42
C LYS A 38 12.81 -11.85 -31.09
N ASP A 39 13.24 -11.82 -29.83
CA ASP A 39 14.50 -12.44 -29.38
C ASP A 39 14.42 -13.97 -29.46
N PHE A 40 13.19 -14.50 -29.54
CA PHE A 40 12.88 -15.91 -29.72
C PHE A 40 12.33 -16.24 -31.13
N GLY A 41 12.52 -15.33 -32.11
CA GLY A 41 12.09 -15.51 -33.49
C GLY A 41 10.58 -15.29 -33.73
N ILE A 42 9.83 -14.79 -32.75
CA ILE A 42 8.39 -14.51 -32.88
C ILE A 42 8.21 -13.03 -33.23
N HIS A 43 7.72 -12.77 -34.45
CA HIS A 43 7.50 -11.40 -34.93
C HIS A 43 6.05 -10.96 -34.72
N ILE A 44 5.85 -10.01 -33.79
CA ILE A 44 4.54 -9.39 -33.53
C ILE A 44 4.58 -7.94 -34.03
N LYS A 45 3.65 -7.58 -34.93
CA LYS A 45 3.51 -6.20 -35.43
C LYS A 45 2.55 -5.42 -34.53
N ASN A 46 2.82 -4.12 -34.33
CA ASN A 46 1.92 -3.17 -33.67
C ASN A 46 1.51 -3.54 -32.22
N ILE A 47 2.47 -3.92 -31.39
CA ILE A 47 2.22 -4.11 -29.95
C ILE A 47 1.81 -2.76 -29.33
N LYS A 48 0.61 -2.72 -28.73
CA LYS A 48 0.05 -1.53 -28.08
C LYS A 48 -0.50 -1.90 -26.70
N LEU A 49 -0.24 -1.06 -25.72
CA LEU A 49 -0.83 -1.16 -24.39
C LEU A 49 -2.04 -0.23 -24.28
N ASP A 50 -3.13 -0.75 -23.71
CA ASP A 50 -4.27 0.05 -23.27
C ASP A 50 -4.29 0.06 -21.73
N PHE A 51 -3.77 1.14 -21.14
CA PHE A 51 -3.62 1.27 -19.68
C PHE A 51 -4.98 1.17 -18.95
N ASN A 52 -6.04 1.71 -19.54
CA ASN A 52 -7.37 1.65 -18.94
C ASN A 52 -7.92 0.23 -18.91
N LYS A 53 -7.63 -0.60 -19.92
CA LYS A 53 -7.99 -2.02 -19.86
C LYS A 53 -7.23 -2.80 -18.79
N VAL A 54 -5.98 -2.42 -18.50
CA VAL A 54 -5.21 -3.03 -17.39
C VAL A 54 -5.84 -2.68 -16.05
N LEU A 55 -6.21 -1.42 -15.83
CA LEU A 55 -6.90 -0.99 -14.62
C LEU A 55 -8.26 -1.67 -14.48
N ASN A 56 -9.09 -1.68 -15.54
CA ASN A 56 -10.37 -2.37 -15.53
C ASN A 56 -10.24 -3.88 -15.25
N TYR A 57 -9.16 -4.52 -15.69
CA TYR A 57 -8.87 -5.91 -15.36
C TYR A 57 -8.58 -6.09 -13.87
N ALA A 58 -7.74 -5.22 -13.29
CA ALA A 58 -7.47 -5.22 -11.85
C ALA A 58 -8.76 -4.98 -11.04
N ASP A 59 -9.53 -3.96 -11.40
CA ASP A 59 -10.80 -3.61 -10.74
C ASP A 59 -11.81 -4.75 -10.79
N LYS A 60 -11.88 -5.47 -11.93
CA LYS A 60 -12.75 -6.64 -12.05
C LYS A 60 -12.35 -7.73 -11.04
N LEU A 61 -11.07 -8.05 -10.93
CA LEU A 61 -10.60 -9.07 -9.99
C LEU A 61 -10.87 -8.68 -8.53
N VAL A 62 -10.70 -7.40 -8.20
CA VAL A 62 -11.04 -6.86 -6.88
C VAL A 62 -12.54 -7.05 -6.61
N ASN A 63 -13.41 -6.60 -7.51
CA ASN A 63 -14.86 -6.71 -7.34
C ASN A 63 -15.34 -8.16 -7.24
N ASP A 64 -14.82 -9.05 -8.10
CA ASP A 64 -15.15 -10.48 -8.05
C ASP A 64 -14.75 -11.10 -6.70
N ALA A 65 -13.60 -10.71 -6.15
CA ALA A 65 -13.13 -11.18 -4.85
C ALA A 65 -13.94 -10.62 -3.67
N ILE A 66 -14.33 -9.33 -3.71
CA ILE A 66 -15.22 -8.72 -2.71
C ILE A 66 -16.56 -9.44 -2.69
N LEU A 67 -17.18 -9.64 -3.85
CA LEU A 67 -18.46 -10.35 -3.98
C LEU A 67 -18.33 -11.81 -3.50
N GLY A 68 -17.19 -12.45 -3.73
CA GLY A 68 -16.88 -13.77 -3.19
C GLY A 68 -16.90 -13.79 -1.66
N ASN A 69 -16.21 -12.83 -1.02
CA ASN A 69 -16.17 -12.71 0.43
C ASN A 69 -17.54 -12.39 1.03
N GLU A 70 -18.31 -11.51 0.40
CA GLU A 70 -19.68 -11.18 0.83
C GLU A 70 -20.61 -12.39 0.75
N LYS A 71 -20.50 -13.20 -0.31
CA LYS A 71 -21.25 -14.46 -0.41
C LYS A 71 -20.81 -15.45 0.66
N GLN A 72 -19.52 -15.54 0.94
CA GLN A 72 -18.98 -16.48 1.91
C GLN A 72 -19.39 -16.11 3.34
N ILE A 73 -19.32 -14.83 3.73
CA ILE A 73 -19.73 -14.40 5.07
C ILE A 73 -21.21 -14.64 5.31
N ALA A 74 -22.05 -14.45 4.29
CA ALA A 74 -23.49 -14.67 4.36
C ALA A 74 -23.89 -16.14 4.58
N LEU A 75 -22.97 -17.09 4.42
CA LEU A 75 -23.21 -18.50 4.73
C LEU A 75 -23.08 -18.81 6.23
N TYR A 76 -22.53 -17.90 7.03
CA TYR A 76 -22.37 -18.08 8.48
C TYR A 76 -23.52 -17.42 9.24
N GLU A 77 -24.40 -18.23 9.83
CA GLU A 77 -25.56 -17.75 10.61
C GLU A 77 -25.18 -17.04 11.92
N ASN A 78 -23.94 -17.20 12.38
CA ASN A 78 -23.44 -16.67 13.65
C ASN A 78 -22.48 -15.48 13.49
N VAL A 79 -22.46 -14.84 12.32
CA VAL A 79 -21.60 -13.69 12.01
C VAL A 79 -22.42 -12.53 11.47
N ASP A 80 -22.47 -11.45 12.24
CA ASP A 80 -23.05 -10.18 11.80
C ASP A 80 -21.93 -9.27 11.30
N TYR A 81 -22.13 -8.61 10.15
CA TYR A 81 -21.23 -7.59 9.64
C TYR A 81 -21.89 -6.23 9.63
N VAL A 82 -21.33 -5.28 10.39
CA VAL A 82 -21.77 -3.89 10.41
C VAL A 82 -20.73 -3.04 9.71
N LYS A 83 -21.13 -2.43 8.59
CA LYS A 83 -20.25 -1.61 7.76
C LYS A 83 -20.04 -0.20 8.33
N LYS A 84 -19.47 -0.12 9.53
CA LYS A 84 -19.16 1.12 10.27
C LYS A 84 -17.89 0.94 11.11
N LYS A 85 -17.20 2.04 11.40
CA LYS A 85 -16.14 2.06 12.41
C LYS A 85 -16.70 1.79 13.80
N GLY A 86 -15.90 1.10 14.61
CA GLY A 86 -16.13 0.92 16.03
C GLY A 86 -15.09 1.70 16.84
N HIS A 87 -15.53 2.27 17.96
CA HIS A 87 -14.71 3.00 18.92
C HIS A 87 -14.80 2.29 20.28
N CYS A 88 -13.67 2.04 20.94
CA CYS A 88 -13.70 1.41 22.26
C CYS A 88 -14.29 2.38 23.30
N LEU A 89 -15.21 1.87 24.12
CA LEU A 89 -15.74 2.57 25.30
C LEU A 89 -15.16 1.99 26.59
N SER A 90 -14.83 0.69 26.59
CA SER A 90 -14.19 -0.04 27.68
C SER A 90 -13.48 -1.29 27.12
N GLU A 91 -12.91 -2.10 27.99
CA GLU A 91 -12.27 -3.37 27.63
C GLU A 91 -13.23 -4.41 27.03
N ASN A 92 -14.54 -4.22 27.16
CA ASN A 92 -15.57 -5.16 26.72
C ASN A 92 -16.71 -4.53 25.92
N SER A 93 -16.61 -3.25 25.56
CA SER A 93 -17.65 -2.54 24.83
C SER A 93 -17.13 -1.58 23.76
N VAL A 94 -17.85 -1.51 22.65
CA VAL A 94 -17.56 -0.66 21.50
C VAL A 94 -18.81 0.12 21.08
N GLU A 95 -18.61 1.38 20.75
CA GLU A 95 -19.61 2.23 20.12
C GLU A 95 -19.51 2.09 18.59
N VAL A 96 -20.65 1.90 17.94
CA VAL A 96 -20.77 1.78 16.47
C VAL A 96 -21.93 2.66 16.00
N GLY A 97 -21.62 3.87 15.55
CA GLY A 97 -22.64 4.89 15.29
C GLY A 97 -23.28 5.35 16.60
N ASN A 98 -24.56 5.02 16.83
CA ASN A 98 -25.28 5.38 18.06
C ASN A 98 -25.57 4.16 18.95
N GLU A 99 -25.02 3.00 18.60
CA GLU A 99 -25.26 1.73 19.30
C GLU A 99 -24.02 1.33 20.08
N VAL A 100 -24.24 0.76 21.26
CA VAL A 100 -23.18 0.18 22.09
C VAL A 100 -23.31 -1.34 22.03
N HIS A 101 -22.24 -1.99 21.61
CA HIS A 101 -22.13 -3.44 21.58
C HIS A 101 -21.18 -3.90 22.67
N THR A 102 -21.55 -4.98 23.37
CA THR A 102 -20.70 -5.60 24.40
C THR A 102 -20.29 -7.00 23.97
N GLY A 103 -19.11 -7.44 24.39
CA GLY A 103 -18.58 -8.74 24.04
C GLY A 103 -17.58 -9.26 25.07
N SER A 104 -17.48 -10.59 25.19
CA SER A 104 -16.53 -11.22 26.12
C SER A 104 -15.08 -11.10 25.65
N ASN A 105 -14.85 -11.07 24.34
CA ASN A 105 -13.53 -10.93 23.73
C ASN A 105 -13.57 -9.94 22.57
N MET A 106 -12.46 -9.25 22.32
CA MET A 106 -12.28 -8.33 21.19
C MET A 106 -11.02 -8.69 20.40
N LEU A 107 -11.12 -8.66 19.07
CA LEU A 107 -10.00 -8.83 18.16
C LEU A 107 -9.85 -7.56 17.31
N ILE A 108 -8.68 -6.94 17.37
CA ILE A 108 -8.36 -5.69 16.66
C ILE A 108 -7.47 -6.00 15.45
N SER A 109 -7.99 -5.73 14.25
CA SER A 109 -7.31 -6.05 12.99
C SER A 109 -7.49 -4.93 11.95
N THR A 110 -7.33 -3.67 12.35
CA THR A 110 -7.68 -2.49 11.53
C THR A 110 -6.59 -2.06 10.55
N GLY A 111 -5.46 -2.77 10.52
CA GLY A 111 -4.39 -2.59 9.54
C GLY A 111 -3.61 -1.27 9.71
N THR A 112 -3.13 -0.73 8.60
CA THR A 112 -2.28 0.49 8.56
C THR A 112 -2.62 1.39 7.37
N PHE A 113 -2.29 2.67 7.42
CA PHE A 113 -2.38 3.65 6.31
C PHE A 113 -1.00 3.99 5.72
N PRO A 114 -0.92 4.53 4.48
CA PRO A 114 0.32 5.10 3.97
C PRO A 114 0.86 6.19 4.90
N ARG A 115 2.16 6.15 5.17
CA ARG A 115 2.85 7.22 5.89
C ARG A 115 3.13 8.38 4.94
N ILE A 116 2.60 9.55 5.28
CA ILE A 116 2.92 10.82 4.63
C ILE A 116 4.09 11.45 5.40
N PRO A 117 5.28 11.59 4.80
CA PRO A 117 6.42 12.22 5.46
C PRO A 117 6.20 13.74 5.56
N PRO A 118 6.76 14.41 6.58
CA PRO A 118 6.67 15.86 6.73
C PRO A 118 7.60 16.57 5.72
N ILE A 119 7.15 16.66 4.47
CA ILE A 119 7.84 17.36 3.38
C ILE A 119 7.19 18.74 3.21
N GLU A 120 8.00 19.80 3.10
CA GLU A 120 7.47 21.15 2.87
C GLU A 120 6.65 21.19 1.57
N GLY A 121 5.44 21.76 1.62
CA GLY A 121 4.55 21.90 0.46
C GLY A 121 3.81 20.62 0.04
N ILE A 122 3.93 19.51 0.78
CA ILE A 122 3.28 18.24 0.41
C ILE A 122 1.76 18.32 0.32
N ASP A 123 1.14 19.16 1.16
CA ASP A 123 -0.31 19.38 1.18
C ASP A 123 -0.79 20.28 0.03
N GLU A 124 0.13 20.91 -0.70
CA GLU A 124 -0.18 21.81 -1.83
C GLU A 124 -0.14 21.09 -3.18
N VAL A 125 0.23 19.80 -3.21
CA VAL A 125 0.36 18.99 -4.42
C VAL A 125 -0.48 17.72 -4.34
N GLU A 126 -0.95 17.26 -5.49
CA GLU A 126 -1.60 15.96 -5.58
C GLU A 126 -0.53 14.86 -5.61
N TYR A 127 -0.61 13.91 -4.68
CA TYR A 127 0.29 12.78 -4.61
C TYR A 127 -0.45 11.44 -4.65
N ILE A 128 0.25 10.42 -5.14
CA ILE A 128 -0.21 9.05 -5.18
C ILE A 128 0.31 8.31 -3.96
N THR A 129 -0.47 7.37 -3.45
CA THR A 129 -0.05 6.33 -2.50
C THR A 129 -0.52 4.98 -3.04
N HIS A 130 -0.18 3.89 -2.36
CA HIS A 130 -0.73 2.59 -2.73
C HIS A 130 -2.27 2.53 -2.65
N GLU A 131 -2.93 3.43 -1.90
CA GLU A 131 -4.39 3.43 -1.75
C GLU A 131 -5.16 4.07 -2.91
N ASN A 132 -4.53 4.96 -3.67
CA ASN A 132 -5.19 5.71 -4.74
C ASN A 132 -4.52 5.53 -6.12
N ILE A 133 -3.47 4.71 -6.20
CA ILE A 133 -2.75 4.45 -7.47
C ILE A 133 -3.66 3.84 -8.54
N PHE A 134 -4.65 3.05 -8.14
CA PHE A 134 -5.59 2.40 -9.06
C PHE A 134 -6.67 3.38 -9.58
N ASP A 135 -6.79 4.56 -8.96
CA ASP A 135 -7.75 5.59 -9.38
C ASP A 135 -7.28 6.38 -10.62
N LEU A 136 -6.01 6.22 -11.01
CA LEU A 136 -5.42 6.87 -12.18
C LEU A 136 -6.26 6.60 -13.44
N LYS A 137 -6.47 7.65 -14.26
CA LYS A 137 -7.25 7.53 -15.51
C LYS A 137 -6.40 7.51 -16.77
N LYS A 138 -5.10 7.80 -16.62
CA LYS A 138 -4.12 7.85 -17.69
C LYS A 138 -2.76 7.47 -17.12
N LEU A 139 -1.94 6.86 -17.97
CA LEU A 139 -0.53 6.63 -17.67
C LEU A 139 0.18 8.01 -17.61
N PRO A 140 0.84 8.36 -16.48
CA PRO A 140 1.58 9.62 -16.39
C PRO A 140 2.80 9.58 -17.32
N LYS A 141 3.17 10.72 -17.91
CA LYS A 141 4.39 10.83 -18.73
C LYS A 141 5.65 10.63 -17.89
N SER A 142 5.63 11.12 -16.65
CA SER A 142 6.70 10.94 -15.68
C SER A 142 6.16 10.77 -14.27
N ILE A 143 6.77 9.88 -13.50
CA ILE A 143 6.41 9.62 -12.10
C ILE A 143 7.66 9.46 -11.26
N LEU A 144 7.70 10.16 -10.11
CA LEU A 144 8.77 10.04 -9.13
C LEU A 144 8.26 9.35 -7.86
N PHE A 145 8.93 8.29 -7.46
CA PHE A 145 8.67 7.57 -6.21
C PHE A 145 9.51 8.16 -5.08
N ILE A 146 8.89 8.48 -3.95
CA ILE A 146 9.56 8.91 -2.72
C ILE A 146 9.52 7.72 -1.75
N GLY A 147 10.68 7.11 -1.54
CA GLY A 147 10.88 5.83 -0.87
C GLY A 147 11.20 4.71 -1.88
N GLY A 148 12.22 3.91 -1.60
CA GLY A 148 12.72 2.82 -2.44
C GLY A 148 12.38 1.42 -1.89
N GLY A 149 11.24 1.28 -1.24
CA GLY A 149 10.73 -0.01 -0.74
C GLY A 149 10.08 -0.87 -1.83
N PHE A 150 9.63 -2.07 -1.46
CA PHE A 150 9.07 -3.05 -2.40
C PHE A 150 7.86 -2.51 -3.21
N ILE A 151 7.00 -1.69 -2.60
CA ILE A 151 5.85 -1.07 -3.28
C ILE A 151 6.34 -0.17 -4.43
N SER A 152 7.30 0.71 -4.16
CA SER A 152 7.86 1.58 -5.19
C SER A 152 8.48 0.79 -6.31
N LEU A 153 9.23 -0.27 -6.00
CA LEU A 153 9.87 -1.08 -7.02
C LEU A 153 8.86 -1.79 -7.90
N GLU A 154 7.84 -2.42 -7.31
CA GLU A 154 6.77 -3.09 -8.05
C GLU A 154 6.10 -2.14 -9.05
N PHE A 155 5.67 -0.97 -8.59
CA PHE A 155 5.00 -0.01 -9.46
C PHE A 155 5.97 0.71 -10.41
N ALA A 156 7.21 0.98 -10.01
CA ALA A 156 8.23 1.54 -10.89
C ALA A 156 8.44 0.64 -12.12
N ASN A 157 8.50 -0.68 -11.92
CA ASN A 157 8.58 -1.64 -13.03
C ASN A 157 7.32 -1.60 -13.91
N VAL A 158 6.12 -1.50 -13.32
CA VAL A 158 4.85 -1.37 -14.06
C VAL A 158 4.83 -0.12 -14.94
N PHE A 159 5.04 1.06 -14.35
CA PHE A 159 4.97 2.34 -15.06
C PHE A 159 6.07 2.47 -16.11
N ASN A 160 7.31 2.09 -15.78
CA ASN A 160 8.43 2.13 -16.71
C ASN A 160 8.18 1.23 -17.93
N THR A 161 7.75 -0.01 -17.69
CA THR A 161 7.43 -0.97 -18.77
C THR A 161 6.28 -0.48 -19.65
N PHE A 162 5.33 0.27 -19.07
CA PHE A 162 4.21 0.86 -19.80
C PHE A 162 4.55 2.16 -20.52
N GLY A 163 5.73 2.74 -20.28
CA GLY A 163 6.28 3.87 -21.03
C GLY A 163 6.37 5.20 -20.26
N SER A 164 6.09 5.23 -18.95
CA SER A 164 6.37 6.41 -18.12
C SER A 164 7.88 6.56 -17.90
N LYS A 165 8.39 7.80 -17.84
CA LYS A 165 9.72 8.06 -17.27
C LYS A 165 9.64 7.90 -15.74
N VAL A 166 10.43 6.97 -15.19
CA VAL A 166 10.39 6.65 -13.76
C VAL A 166 11.68 7.04 -13.05
N SER A 167 11.54 7.71 -11.91
CA SER A 167 12.63 8.00 -10.98
C SER A 167 12.26 7.56 -9.55
N ILE A 168 13.24 7.12 -8.76
CA ILE A 168 13.03 6.75 -7.35
C ILE A 168 14.03 7.52 -6.46
N ILE A 169 13.53 8.23 -5.45
CA ILE A 169 14.35 8.83 -4.39
C ILE A 169 14.33 7.90 -3.17
N GLU A 170 15.50 7.48 -2.69
CA GLU A 170 15.63 6.69 -1.47
C GLU A 170 16.61 7.35 -0.50
N SER A 171 16.14 7.54 0.74
CA SER A 171 16.94 8.13 1.81
C SER A 171 18.06 7.21 2.33
N ASN A 172 17.90 5.91 2.16
CA ASN A 172 18.87 4.88 2.54
C ASN A 172 19.93 4.66 1.44
N PRO A 173 21.03 3.95 1.75
CA PRO A 173 22.10 3.70 0.77
C PRO A 173 21.69 2.83 -0.42
N HIS A 174 20.62 2.04 -0.27
CA HIS A 174 20.16 1.10 -1.29
C HIS A 174 18.65 1.07 -1.43
N LEU A 175 18.18 0.70 -2.63
CA LEU A 175 16.79 0.24 -2.80
C LEU A 175 16.55 -1.05 -2.02
N ILE A 176 15.34 -1.22 -1.48
CA ILE A 176 14.97 -2.31 -0.56
C ILE A 176 16.05 -2.51 0.53
N HIS A 177 16.44 -1.41 1.21
CA HIS A 177 17.54 -1.40 2.19
C HIS A 177 17.44 -2.41 3.35
N ARG A 178 16.29 -3.07 3.53
CA ARG A 178 16.09 -4.13 4.53
C ARG A 178 16.48 -5.53 4.01
N ALA A 179 16.70 -5.68 2.72
CA ALA A 179 17.24 -6.90 2.13
C ALA A 179 18.76 -6.96 2.33
N ASP A 180 19.34 -8.11 2.02
CA ASP A 180 20.80 -8.25 1.92
C ASP A 180 21.35 -7.34 0.81
N GLU A 181 22.53 -6.76 1.06
CA GLU A 181 23.16 -5.79 0.15
C GLU A 181 23.43 -6.37 -1.25
N ILE A 182 23.72 -7.67 -1.35
CA ILE A 182 23.91 -8.35 -2.64
C ILE A 182 22.60 -8.35 -3.43
N ILE A 183 21.47 -8.61 -2.74
CA ILE A 183 20.14 -8.61 -3.37
C ILE A 183 19.77 -7.20 -3.82
N SER A 184 19.97 -6.20 -2.96
CA SER A 184 19.74 -4.80 -3.32
C SER A 184 20.57 -4.38 -4.54
N SER A 185 21.85 -4.74 -4.57
CA SER A 185 22.77 -4.39 -5.65
C SER A 185 22.37 -5.01 -6.99
N GLU A 186 21.96 -6.29 -7.00
CA GLU A 186 21.50 -6.95 -8.22
C GLU A 186 20.17 -6.35 -8.73
N ILE A 187 19.23 -6.07 -7.82
CA ILE A 187 17.97 -5.39 -8.19
C ILE A 187 18.27 -4.02 -8.81
N GLU A 188 19.14 -3.23 -8.18
CA GLU A 188 19.56 -1.93 -8.69
C GLU A 188 20.17 -2.01 -10.09
N LYS A 189 20.97 -3.04 -10.37
CA LYS A 189 21.51 -3.30 -11.70
C LYS A 189 20.40 -3.54 -12.73
N TYR A 190 19.44 -4.43 -12.43
CA TYR A 190 18.30 -4.67 -13.32
C TYR A 190 17.46 -3.41 -13.56
N TYR A 191 17.28 -2.58 -12.55
CA TYR A 191 16.52 -1.33 -12.68
C TYR A 191 17.24 -0.32 -13.57
N ARG A 192 18.58 -0.19 -13.45
CA ARG A 192 19.37 0.63 -14.39
C ARG A 192 19.26 0.11 -15.82
N GLU A 193 19.33 -1.21 -16.02
CA GLU A 193 19.22 -1.84 -17.35
C GLU A 193 17.84 -1.65 -17.98
N ASP A 194 16.77 -1.69 -17.18
CA ASP A 194 15.40 -1.41 -17.63
C ASP A 194 15.12 0.10 -17.83
N GLY A 195 16.07 0.98 -17.52
CA GLY A 195 15.95 2.44 -17.72
C GLY A 195 15.28 3.20 -16.57
N ILE A 196 15.14 2.57 -15.40
CA ILE A 196 14.63 3.21 -14.19
C ILE A 196 15.75 3.97 -13.50
N GLU A 197 15.58 5.28 -13.31
CA GLU A 197 16.52 6.12 -12.58
C GLU A 197 16.26 6.00 -11.08
N PHE A 198 17.31 5.96 -10.25
CA PHE A 198 17.15 6.02 -8.81
C PHE A 198 18.32 6.73 -8.14
N TYR A 199 18.02 7.29 -6.97
CA TYR A 199 18.83 8.27 -6.27
C TYR A 199 18.90 7.89 -4.79
N PRO A 200 19.80 6.95 -4.42
CA PRO A 200 20.00 6.55 -3.04
C PRO A 200 20.73 7.65 -2.26
N ASN A 201 20.67 7.58 -0.93
CA ASN A 201 21.18 8.61 0.00
C ASN A 201 20.60 10.01 -0.27
N GLN A 202 19.38 10.11 -0.80
CA GLN A 202 18.70 11.38 -1.05
C GLN A 202 17.39 11.47 -0.31
N ARG A 203 17.14 12.62 0.31
CA ARG A 203 15.89 12.90 1.02
C ARG A 203 15.20 14.07 0.36
N THR A 204 13.91 13.92 0.07
CA THR A 204 13.06 15.03 -0.38
C THR A 204 12.89 16.03 0.77
N SER A 205 13.18 17.30 0.51
CA SER A 205 13.02 18.40 1.47
C SER A 205 11.74 19.19 1.22
N LYS A 206 11.41 19.42 -0.06
CA LYS A 206 10.30 20.27 -0.48
C LYS A 206 9.68 19.76 -1.75
N VAL A 207 8.37 19.95 -1.88
CA VAL A 207 7.65 19.83 -3.14
C VAL A 207 6.86 21.10 -3.41
N SER A 208 6.69 21.43 -4.68
CA SER A 208 5.86 22.55 -5.11
C SER A 208 5.29 22.28 -6.50
N LYS A 209 4.34 23.11 -6.94
CA LYS A 209 3.75 23.02 -8.28
C LYS A 209 4.19 24.21 -9.12
N SER A 210 4.69 23.94 -10.32
CA SER A 210 5.04 24.99 -11.28
C SER A 210 4.74 24.55 -12.70
N SER A 211 4.06 25.40 -13.48
CA SER A 211 3.79 25.17 -14.90
C SER A 211 3.12 23.82 -15.24
N GLY A 212 2.30 23.30 -14.32
CA GLY A 212 1.61 22.01 -14.49
C GLY A 212 2.42 20.78 -14.09
N GLU A 213 3.67 20.95 -13.65
CA GLU A 213 4.53 19.88 -13.12
C GLU A 213 4.69 20.02 -11.60
N ILE A 214 5.03 18.92 -10.95
CA ILE A 214 5.49 18.88 -9.57
C ILE A 214 7.01 19.01 -9.58
N ILE A 215 7.50 20.01 -8.85
CA ILE A 215 8.92 20.22 -8.58
C ILE A 215 9.24 19.53 -7.25
N VAL A 216 10.22 18.64 -7.26
CA VAL A 216 10.68 17.91 -6.07
C VAL A 216 12.12 18.34 -5.80
N GLU A 217 12.36 18.92 -4.64
CA GLU A 217 13.67 19.33 -4.18
C GLU A 217 14.16 18.38 -3.10
N THR A 218 15.47 18.17 -3.07
CA THR A 218 16.14 17.27 -2.12
C THR A 218 17.10 18.03 -1.23
N THR A 219 17.45 17.43 -0.08
CA THR A 219 18.35 18.01 0.91
C THR A 219 19.76 18.25 0.38
N ASN A 220 20.17 17.61 -0.71
CA ASN A 220 21.47 17.81 -1.37
C ASN A 220 21.40 18.76 -2.57
N GLY A 221 20.25 19.41 -2.81
CA GLY A 221 20.07 20.43 -3.84
C GLY A 221 19.66 19.92 -5.22
N ASN A 222 19.42 18.61 -5.40
CA ASN A 222 18.86 18.11 -6.66
C ASN A 222 17.39 18.53 -6.80
N VAL A 223 17.02 18.84 -8.04
CA VAL A 223 15.67 19.26 -8.42
C VAL A 223 15.14 18.35 -9.52
N PHE A 224 13.97 17.79 -9.30
CA PHE A 224 13.25 16.94 -10.27
C PHE A 224 11.96 17.63 -10.71
N LYS A 225 11.60 17.44 -11.97
CA LYS A 225 10.31 17.90 -12.53
C LYS A 225 9.55 16.70 -13.06
N VAL A 226 8.37 16.45 -12.51
CA VAL A 226 7.55 15.29 -12.87
C VAL A 226 6.07 15.61 -12.93
N GLU A 227 5.30 14.80 -13.66
CA GLU A 227 3.85 14.96 -13.73
C GLU A 227 3.16 14.49 -12.44
N LYS A 228 3.64 13.38 -11.85
CA LYS A 228 3.09 12.81 -10.62
C LYS A 228 4.20 12.40 -9.66
N ILE A 229 3.90 12.42 -8.37
CA ILE A 229 4.73 11.81 -7.33
C ILE A 229 3.95 10.68 -6.65
N MET A 230 4.66 9.64 -6.22
CA MET A 230 4.11 8.57 -5.39
C MET A 230 4.88 8.48 -4.08
N LEU A 231 4.16 8.56 -2.96
CA LEU A 231 4.69 8.38 -1.63
C LEU A 231 4.64 6.90 -1.24
N SER A 232 5.78 6.35 -0.84
CA SER A 232 5.93 4.96 -0.41
C SER A 232 6.94 4.88 0.73
N THR A 233 6.77 5.75 1.73
CA THR A 233 7.71 5.94 2.84
C THR A 233 7.39 5.10 4.09
N GLY A 234 6.60 4.05 3.91
CA GLY A 234 6.15 3.14 4.97
C GLY A 234 4.68 3.35 5.33
N PHE A 235 4.32 2.87 6.53
CA PHE A 235 2.94 2.79 7.00
C PHE A 235 2.80 3.32 8.43
N ILE A 236 1.59 3.72 8.80
CA ILE A 236 1.18 4.11 10.14
C ILE A 236 0.03 3.19 10.60
N PRO A 237 0.06 2.62 11.82
CA PRO A 237 -1.03 1.79 12.34
C PRO A 237 -2.36 2.55 12.42
N ASN A 238 -3.46 1.87 12.09
CA ASN A 238 -4.81 2.42 12.12
C ASN A 238 -5.40 2.33 13.54
N THR A 239 -4.82 3.08 14.48
CA THR A 239 -5.18 3.06 15.91
C THR A 239 -5.82 4.34 16.41
N GLN A 240 -5.62 5.47 15.71
CA GLN A 240 -6.03 6.80 16.17
C GLN A 240 -7.52 6.90 16.49
N ASP A 241 -8.37 6.34 15.63
CA ASP A 241 -9.82 6.42 15.80
C ASP A 241 -10.35 5.35 16.78
N LEU A 242 -9.56 4.40 17.28
CA LEU A 242 -10.11 3.26 18.03
C LEU A 242 -10.37 3.52 19.51
N ASN A 243 -9.89 4.65 20.06
CA ASN A 243 -9.96 4.98 21.48
C ASN A 243 -9.42 3.87 22.40
N LEU A 244 -8.25 3.31 22.04
CA LEU A 244 -7.63 2.18 22.74
C LEU A 244 -7.28 2.46 24.21
N GLU A 245 -7.10 3.74 24.57
CA GLU A 245 -6.90 4.16 25.96
C GLU A 245 -8.09 3.81 26.84
N ALA A 246 -9.33 4.02 26.36
CA ALA A 246 -10.54 3.65 27.11
C ALA A 246 -10.66 2.13 27.32
N ALA A 247 -10.10 1.34 26.42
CA ALA A 247 -9.99 -0.12 26.57
C ALA A 247 -8.75 -0.55 27.36
N GLY A 248 -7.89 0.36 27.83
CA GLY A 248 -6.66 0.01 28.55
C GLY A 248 -5.63 -0.76 27.71
N VAL A 249 -5.63 -0.59 26.39
CA VAL A 249 -4.70 -1.27 25.47
C VAL A 249 -3.43 -0.43 25.27
N GLU A 250 -2.28 -1.00 25.59
CA GLU A 250 -0.97 -0.36 25.43
C GLU A 250 -0.49 -0.35 23.97
N MET A 251 0.16 0.76 23.58
CA MET A 251 0.77 0.94 22.26
C MET A 251 2.25 1.33 22.38
N ASP A 252 3.04 0.98 21.36
CA ASP A 252 4.43 1.45 21.23
C ASP A 252 4.49 2.93 20.83
N THR A 253 5.68 3.53 20.84
CA THR A 253 5.89 4.94 20.45
C THR A 253 5.56 5.25 18.99
N ARG A 254 5.32 4.24 18.16
CA ARG A 254 4.90 4.37 16.76
C ARG A 254 3.40 4.11 16.59
N GLY A 255 2.67 3.87 17.69
CA GLY A 255 1.23 3.63 17.71
C GLY A 255 0.81 2.20 17.39
N ASN A 256 1.75 1.24 17.34
CA ASN A 256 1.40 -0.18 17.14
C ASN A 256 0.89 -0.77 18.45
N ILE A 257 -0.08 -1.68 18.38
CA ILE A 257 -0.56 -2.39 19.57
C ILE A 257 0.52 -3.37 20.04
N ILE A 258 0.87 -3.30 21.32
CA ILE A 258 1.83 -4.22 21.94
C ILE A 258 1.11 -5.54 22.24
N VAL A 259 1.69 -6.65 21.80
CA VAL A 259 1.16 -8.00 22.02
C VAL A 259 2.23 -8.98 22.44
N ASN A 260 1.83 -9.98 23.25
CA ASN A 260 2.67 -11.13 23.58
C ASN A 260 2.72 -12.17 22.43
N ASP A 261 3.32 -13.33 22.68
CA ASP A 261 3.46 -14.41 21.68
C ASP A 261 2.14 -15.10 21.32
N PHE A 262 1.10 -14.90 22.13
CA PHE A 262 -0.27 -15.38 21.89
C PHE A 262 -1.17 -14.30 21.27
N LEU A 263 -0.59 -13.19 20.79
CA LEU A 263 -1.30 -12.07 20.16
C LEU A 263 -2.26 -11.33 21.11
N GLN A 264 -2.15 -11.58 22.41
CA GLN A 264 -2.92 -10.93 23.47
C GLN A 264 -2.29 -9.58 23.80
N THR A 265 -3.12 -8.55 24.01
CA THR A 265 -2.68 -7.19 24.37
C THR A 265 -2.42 -7.09 25.89
N SER A 266 -2.25 -5.86 26.39
CA SER A 266 -2.24 -5.58 27.84
C SER A 266 -3.55 -5.92 28.56
N GLN A 267 -4.65 -6.13 27.82
CA GLN A 267 -5.92 -6.61 28.37
C GLN A 267 -6.13 -8.10 28.10
N PRO A 268 -6.51 -8.90 29.12
CA PRO A 268 -6.65 -10.35 28.97
C PRO A 268 -7.65 -10.82 27.91
N ASN A 269 -8.65 -10.01 27.60
CA ASN A 269 -9.75 -10.32 26.69
C ASN A 269 -9.64 -9.61 25.33
N ILE A 270 -8.56 -8.87 25.09
CA ILE A 270 -8.33 -8.16 23.83
C ILE A 270 -7.10 -8.73 23.13
N TYR A 271 -7.24 -8.97 21.84
CA TYR A 271 -6.20 -9.50 20.96
C TYR A 271 -6.00 -8.53 19.79
N ALA A 272 -4.80 -8.52 19.21
CA ALA A 272 -4.52 -7.73 18.00
C ALA A 272 -3.67 -8.51 17.01
N ILE A 273 -4.03 -8.39 15.72
CA ILE A 273 -3.40 -9.16 14.63
C ILE A 273 -3.17 -8.31 13.37
N GLY A 274 -2.27 -8.77 12.51
CA GLY A 274 -1.96 -8.15 11.23
C GLY A 274 -1.10 -6.89 11.37
N ASP A 275 -1.19 -5.98 10.40
CA ASP A 275 -0.22 -4.89 10.26
C ASP A 275 -0.16 -3.94 11.47
N ILE A 276 -1.21 -3.90 12.29
CA ILE A 276 -1.36 -3.02 13.46
C ILE A 276 -0.40 -3.35 14.62
N ILE A 277 0.17 -4.56 14.66
CA ILE A 277 1.15 -4.96 15.69
C ILE A 277 2.60 -4.66 15.29
N GLY A 278 2.83 -4.14 14.07
CA GLY A 278 4.14 -3.68 13.62
C GLY A 278 5.23 -4.75 13.44
N LYS A 279 4.91 -6.05 13.56
CA LYS A 279 5.88 -7.15 13.44
C LYS A 279 6.16 -7.55 11.99
N SER A 280 5.12 -7.88 11.22
CA SER A 280 5.26 -8.34 9.83
C SER A 280 4.03 -7.94 9.02
N GLN A 281 4.22 -7.09 8.01
CA GLN A 281 3.14 -6.45 7.25
C GLN A 281 2.85 -7.24 5.96
N PHE A 282 2.50 -8.51 6.13
CA PHE A 282 2.15 -9.40 5.02
C PHE A 282 0.85 -10.13 5.32
N THR A 283 -0.01 -10.27 4.31
CA THR A 283 -1.33 -10.90 4.47
C THR A 283 -1.26 -12.33 4.98
N HIS A 284 -0.30 -13.14 4.51
CA HIS A 284 -0.13 -14.51 5.00
C HIS A 284 0.30 -14.58 6.47
N MET A 285 0.94 -13.52 6.99
CA MET A 285 1.27 -13.39 8.41
C MET A 285 0.07 -12.92 9.22
N ALA A 286 -0.81 -12.08 8.66
CA ALA A 286 -2.05 -11.65 9.30
C ALA A 286 -3.09 -12.78 9.41
N LEU A 287 -3.06 -13.74 8.48
CA LEU A 287 -3.96 -14.90 8.45
C LEU A 287 -3.50 -16.06 9.35
N ARG A 288 -2.26 -16.03 9.83
CA ARG A 288 -1.63 -17.10 10.61
C ARG A 288 -1.73 -16.81 12.10
#